data_AF-B0DCY3-F1
#
_entry.id   AF-B0DCY3-F1
#
_cell.length_a   1.000
_cell.length_b   1.000
_cell.length_c   1.000
_cell.angle_alpha   90.00
_cell.angle_beta   90.00
_cell.angle_gamma   90.00
#
_symmetry.space_group_name_H-M   'P 1'
#
loop_
_entity.id
_entity.type
_entity.pdbx_description
1 polymer ?
#
loop_
_entity_poly.entity_id
_entity_poly.type
_entity_poly.pdbx_seq_one_letter_code
_entity_poly.pdbx_strand_id
1 'polypeptide(L)'
;MSFQSTSNNISLDGSVLKASCLQDDGSTYTDSSIDLNDYIGIINGDFNATFELNLYVVNNNGSLGFNQPTIEINSNTSVVPSSFSIKGGILSGLAYGIDGHLHTTTINLDNWLGNKDGKFKYCGTNWSATATNVMVYNDQGVAVVLKADLTKEDGTVNQGVVYSLDNPFINYRGSFATRS
;
A
#
# COMPACT_ATOMS: atom_id res chain seq x y z
N MET A 1 11.53 -7.03 -20.63
CA MET A 1 11.43 -6.06 -21.75
C MET A 1 12.56 -5.08 -21.61
N SER A 2 13.27 -4.75 -22.68
CA SER A 2 14.42 -3.83 -22.62
C SER A 2 13.98 -2.45 -23.10
N PHE A 3 14.03 -1.43 -22.25
CA PHE A 3 13.63 -0.07 -22.62
C PHE A 3 14.47 0.47 -23.81
N GLN A 4 15.71 -0.01 -23.96
CA GLN A 4 16.60 0.41 -25.04
C GLN A 4 16.05 0.08 -26.45
N SER A 5 15.20 -0.95 -26.58
CA SER A 5 14.72 -1.38 -27.90
C SER A 5 13.62 -0.48 -28.46
N THR A 6 13.00 0.33 -27.61
CA THR A 6 11.86 1.18 -27.95
C THR A 6 12.07 2.63 -27.50
N SER A 7 13.30 3.00 -27.12
CA SER A 7 13.64 4.35 -26.69
C SER A 7 14.78 4.93 -27.51
N ASN A 8 14.72 6.24 -27.77
CA ASN A 8 15.73 7.01 -28.49
C ASN A 8 16.28 8.13 -27.62
N ASN A 9 17.40 8.75 -28.04
CA ASN A 9 18.02 9.89 -27.36
C ASN A 9 18.32 9.65 -25.87
N ILE A 10 18.74 8.41 -25.55
CA ILE A 10 19.02 8.00 -24.18
C ILE A 10 20.27 8.74 -23.69
N SER A 11 20.15 9.44 -22.57
CA SER A 11 21.25 10.18 -21.94
C SER A 11 21.20 10.04 -20.42
N LEU A 12 22.36 10.10 -19.78
CA LEU A 12 22.49 10.09 -18.33
C LEU A 12 23.14 11.39 -17.88
N ASP A 13 22.48 12.10 -16.97
CA ASP A 13 22.91 13.40 -16.43
C ASP A 13 22.90 13.31 -14.90
N GLY A 14 24.09 13.12 -14.31
CA GLY A 14 24.21 12.71 -12.91
C GLY A 14 23.55 11.35 -12.69
N SER A 15 22.57 11.29 -11.80
CA SER A 15 21.74 10.11 -11.56
C SER A 15 20.50 10.02 -12.45
N VAL A 16 20.17 11.07 -13.21
CA VAL A 16 18.91 11.12 -13.98
C VAL A 16 19.12 10.55 -15.38
N LEU A 17 18.48 9.40 -15.66
CA LEU A 17 18.38 8.81 -16.99
C LEU A 17 17.21 9.44 -17.74
N LYS A 18 17.47 10.00 -18.93
CA LYS A 18 16.49 10.66 -19.81
C LYS A 18 16.42 9.90 -21.13
N ALA A 19 15.23 9.73 -21.69
CA ALA A 19 15.03 9.11 -23.00
C ALA A 19 13.69 9.54 -23.62
N SER A 20 13.60 9.51 -24.95
CA SER A 20 12.34 9.59 -25.67
C SER A 20 11.82 8.16 -25.88
N CYS A 21 10.75 7.77 -25.19
CA CYS A 21 10.22 6.40 -25.16
C CYS A 21 8.99 6.26 -26.09
N LEU A 22 8.92 5.18 -26.87
CA LEU A 22 7.76 4.88 -27.71
C LEU A 22 6.56 4.50 -26.83
N GLN A 23 5.41 5.11 -27.08
CA GLN A 23 4.15 4.74 -26.44
C GLN A 23 3.68 3.34 -26.86
N ASP A 24 2.87 2.69 -26.01
CA ASP A 24 2.38 1.31 -26.24
C ASP A 24 1.59 1.13 -27.53
N ASP A 25 0.94 2.19 -28.01
CA ASP A 25 0.22 2.21 -29.29
C ASP A 25 1.16 2.30 -30.52
N GLY A 26 2.47 2.42 -30.28
CA GLY A 26 3.51 2.55 -31.30
C GLY A 26 3.46 3.86 -32.09
N SER A 27 2.64 4.84 -31.66
CA SER A 27 2.31 6.00 -32.49
C SER A 27 3.32 7.13 -32.37
N THR A 28 3.81 7.39 -31.15
CA THR A 28 4.59 8.58 -30.81
C THR A 28 5.61 8.31 -29.72
N TYR A 29 6.65 9.15 -29.67
CA TYR A 29 7.64 9.15 -28.61
C TYR A 29 7.31 10.20 -27.57
N THR A 30 7.50 9.86 -26.29
CA THR A 30 7.32 10.77 -25.16
C THR A 30 8.62 10.87 -24.37
N ASP A 31 9.06 12.10 -24.09
CA ASP A 31 10.23 12.32 -23.26
C ASP A 31 9.94 11.91 -21.82
N SER A 32 10.81 11.06 -21.29
CA SER A 32 10.70 10.46 -19.97
C SER A 32 12.03 10.58 -19.24
N SER A 33 11.97 10.70 -17.92
CA SER A 33 13.15 10.73 -17.07
C SER A 33 12.92 9.92 -15.80
N ILE A 34 13.96 9.26 -15.33
CA ILE A 34 13.98 8.51 -14.07
C ILE A 34 15.27 8.83 -13.31
N ASP A 35 15.17 9.11 -12.02
CA ASP A 35 16.35 9.26 -11.16
C ASP A 35 16.80 7.88 -10.68
N LEU A 36 17.99 7.44 -11.12
CA LEU A 36 18.52 6.13 -10.82
C LEU A 36 18.92 5.97 -9.34
N ASN A 37 19.10 7.06 -8.59
CA ASN A 37 19.34 6.97 -7.14
C ASN A 37 18.18 6.31 -6.39
N ASP A 38 16.97 6.37 -6.96
CA ASP A 38 15.77 5.77 -6.38
C ASP A 38 15.67 4.25 -6.68
N TYR A 39 16.56 3.68 -7.50
CA TYR A 39 16.43 2.29 -7.96
C TYR A 39 17.73 1.49 -7.93
N ILE A 40 18.88 2.17 -7.94
CA ILE A 40 20.21 1.55 -8.02
C ILE A 40 21.07 2.12 -6.89
N GLY A 41 21.42 1.24 -5.94
CA GLY A 41 22.42 1.51 -4.92
C GLY A 41 23.81 1.01 -5.30
N ILE A 42 24.78 1.26 -4.44
CA ILE A 42 26.14 0.72 -4.56
C ILE A 42 26.41 -0.17 -3.35
N ILE A 43 26.78 -1.43 -3.59
CA ILE A 43 27.22 -2.37 -2.54
C ILE A 43 28.59 -2.89 -2.92
N ASN A 44 29.59 -2.66 -2.07
CA ASN A 44 30.99 -3.06 -2.30
C ASN A 44 31.59 -2.56 -3.64
N GLY A 45 31.13 -1.42 -4.15
CA GLY A 45 31.62 -0.85 -5.41
C GLY A 45 30.89 -1.35 -6.66
N ASP A 46 29.94 -2.27 -6.53
CA ASP A 46 29.10 -2.74 -7.63
C ASP A 46 27.71 -2.10 -7.57
N PHE A 47 27.16 -1.78 -8.75
CA PHE A 47 25.77 -1.37 -8.87
C PHE A 47 24.84 -2.51 -8.45
N ASN A 48 23.97 -2.22 -7.49
CA ASN A 48 22.97 -3.15 -7.00
C ASN A 48 21.60 -2.52 -7.22
N ALA A 49 20.80 -3.10 -8.10
CA ALA A 49 19.40 -2.72 -8.23
C ALA A 49 18.62 -3.35 -7.07
N THR A 50 18.05 -2.52 -6.21
CA THR A 50 17.24 -2.98 -5.07
C THR A 50 15.85 -3.35 -5.57
N PHE A 51 15.62 -4.65 -5.76
CA PHE A 51 14.28 -5.19 -5.99
C PHE A 51 13.70 -5.63 -4.65
N GLU A 52 12.59 -5.03 -4.21
CA GLU A 52 11.88 -5.44 -3.00
C GLU A 52 11.21 -6.80 -3.20
N LEU A 53 11.97 -7.87 -2.93
CA LEU A 53 11.53 -9.26 -3.08
C LEU A 53 10.30 -9.59 -2.23
N ASN A 54 10.07 -8.86 -1.14
CA ASN A 54 8.89 -9.03 -0.28
C ASN A 54 7.55 -8.85 -1.04
N LEU A 55 7.55 -8.13 -2.16
CA LEU A 55 6.36 -7.95 -3.02
C LEU A 55 6.06 -9.17 -3.89
N TYR A 56 7.07 -9.98 -4.18
CA TYR A 56 6.99 -11.06 -5.15
C TYR A 56 7.29 -12.42 -4.54
N VAL A 57 7.78 -12.50 -3.31
CA VAL A 57 8.20 -13.74 -2.66
C VAL A 57 7.30 -14.01 -1.46
N VAL A 58 6.58 -15.13 -1.51
CA VAL A 58 5.76 -15.64 -0.40
C VAL A 58 6.40 -16.90 0.17
N ASN A 59 6.28 -17.09 1.47
CA ASN A 59 6.67 -18.33 2.14
C ASN A 59 5.43 -19.19 2.39
N ASN A 60 5.29 -20.25 1.59
CA ASN A 60 4.22 -21.24 1.72
C ASN A 60 4.75 -22.45 2.49
N ASN A 61 4.58 -22.47 3.81
CA ASN A 61 4.95 -23.59 4.69
C ASN A 61 6.42 -24.06 4.55
N GLY A 62 7.36 -23.11 4.45
CA GLY A 62 8.78 -23.39 4.31
C GLY A 62 9.28 -23.45 2.86
N SER A 63 8.38 -23.34 1.87
CA SER A 63 8.74 -23.22 0.46
C SER A 63 8.59 -21.78 0.00
N LEU A 64 9.66 -21.20 -0.52
CA LEU A 64 9.60 -19.90 -1.19
C LEU A 64 8.90 -20.05 -2.54
N GLY A 65 7.90 -19.22 -2.80
CA GLY A 65 7.16 -19.14 -4.05
C GLY A 65 7.10 -17.71 -4.56
N PHE A 66 6.93 -17.55 -5.88
CA PHE A 66 6.73 -16.23 -6.47
C PHE A 66 5.24 -15.91 -6.55
N ASN A 67 4.82 -14.81 -5.94
CA ASN A 67 3.50 -14.22 -6.14
C ASN A 67 3.61 -13.12 -7.20
N GLN A 68 2.77 -13.15 -8.22
CA GLN A 68 2.63 -12.02 -9.13
C GLN A 68 1.69 -11.03 -8.45
N PRO A 69 2.15 -9.87 -7.96
CA PRO A 69 1.23 -8.87 -7.47
C PRO A 69 0.35 -8.47 -8.66
N THR A 70 -0.95 -8.76 -8.57
CA THR A 70 -1.98 -8.22 -9.45
C THR A 70 -2.09 -6.75 -9.10
N ILE A 71 -1.17 -5.95 -9.65
CA ILE A 71 -1.18 -4.50 -9.54
C ILE A 71 -2.24 -4.02 -10.56
N GLU A 72 -3.52 -4.13 -10.21
CA GLU A 72 -4.50 -3.25 -10.83
C GLU A 72 -4.33 -1.87 -10.20
N ILE A 73 -3.51 -1.02 -10.83
CA ILE A 73 -3.47 0.41 -10.54
C ILE A 73 -4.80 1.01 -11.04
N ASN A 74 -5.89 0.74 -10.33
CA ASN A 74 -7.08 1.55 -10.50
C ASN A 74 -6.85 2.85 -9.71
N SER A 75 -7.08 4.00 -10.33
CA SER A 75 -6.85 5.33 -9.77
C SER A 75 -7.71 5.67 -8.55
N ASN A 76 -8.45 4.68 -8.02
CA ASN A 76 -9.48 4.85 -7.01
C ASN A 76 -9.22 4.03 -5.74
N THR A 77 -8.28 3.07 -5.73
CA THR A 77 -7.88 2.36 -4.49
C THR A 77 -6.70 3.09 -3.84
N SER A 78 -7.02 3.97 -2.90
CA SER A 78 -6.03 4.82 -2.21
C SER A 78 -5.17 4.08 -1.19
N VAL A 79 -5.22 2.75 -1.09
CA VAL A 79 -4.34 2.00 -0.21
C VAL A 79 -3.84 0.80 -0.99
N VAL A 80 -2.58 0.86 -1.44
CA VAL A 80 -1.85 -0.34 -1.90
C VAL A 80 -0.89 -0.77 -0.80
N PRO A 81 -1.30 -1.67 0.11
CA PRO A 81 -0.35 -2.38 0.97
C PRO A 81 -0.43 -3.86 0.68
N SER A 82 0.71 -4.36 0.27
CA SER A 82 1.05 -5.77 0.22
C SER A 82 1.12 -6.42 1.61
N SER A 83 1.00 -5.66 2.72
CA SER A 83 1.06 -6.19 4.09
C SER A 83 0.42 -5.22 5.12
N PHE A 84 -0.46 -5.75 5.97
CA PHE A 84 -1.10 -5.05 7.08
C PHE A 84 -1.03 -5.87 8.37
N SER A 85 -1.00 -5.16 9.49
CA SER A 85 -1.32 -5.72 10.80
C SER A 85 -2.12 -4.71 11.61
N ILE A 86 -2.94 -5.20 12.52
CA ILE A 86 -3.69 -4.35 13.44
C ILE A 86 -3.54 -4.87 14.86
N LYS A 87 -3.29 -3.96 15.80
CA LYS A 87 -3.23 -4.26 17.23
C LYS A 87 -3.91 -3.15 18.01
N GLY A 88 -5.03 -3.49 18.65
CA GLY A 88 -5.93 -2.47 19.20
C GLY A 88 -6.44 -1.55 18.09
N GLY A 89 -6.36 -0.24 18.30
CA GLY A 89 -6.68 0.76 17.28
C GLY A 89 -5.56 1.07 16.29
N ILE A 90 -4.36 0.51 16.44
CA ILE A 90 -3.21 0.87 15.60
C ILE A 90 -3.14 -0.03 14.39
N LEU A 91 -3.34 0.55 13.20
CA LEU A 91 -3.10 -0.08 11.91
C LEU A 91 -1.66 0.19 11.48
N SER A 92 -0.92 -0.87 11.17
CA SER A 92 0.46 -0.81 10.67
C SER A 92 0.56 -1.52 9.32
N GLY A 93 1.41 -1.03 8.42
CA GLY A 93 1.59 -1.66 7.11
C GLY A 93 2.70 -1.02 6.29
N LEU A 94 2.80 -1.45 5.03
CA LEU A 94 3.72 -0.90 4.05
C LEU A 94 2.96 -0.01 3.07
N ALA A 95 3.43 1.21 2.85
CA ALA A 95 2.84 2.15 1.93
C ALA A 95 3.86 2.59 0.88
N TYR A 96 3.45 2.61 -0.39
CA TYR A 96 4.32 3.02 -1.48
C TYR A 96 4.53 4.53 -1.48
N GLY A 97 5.79 4.96 -1.41
CA GLY A 97 6.24 6.34 -1.44
C GLY A 97 6.35 6.90 -2.85
N ILE A 98 6.49 8.23 -2.94
CA ILE A 98 6.77 8.91 -4.23
C ILE A 98 8.21 8.68 -4.71
N ASP A 99 9.07 8.19 -3.82
CA ASP A 99 10.46 7.79 -4.06
C ASP A 99 10.57 6.37 -4.63
N GLY A 100 9.45 5.74 -4.99
CA GLY A 100 9.43 4.38 -5.52
C GLY A 100 9.70 3.28 -4.48
N HIS A 101 9.81 3.63 -3.19
CA HIS A 101 10.11 2.67 -2.14
C HIS A 101 8.88 2.39 -1.26
N LEU A 102 8.88 1.24 -0.57
CA LEU A 102 7.90 0.95 0.47
C LEU A 102 8.36 1.53 1.80
N HIS A 103 7.46 2.24 2.46
CA HIS A 103 7.66 2.82 3.78
C HIS A 103 6.83 2.06 4.80
N THR A 104 7.44 1.70 5.93
CA THR A 104 6.70 1.25 7.10
C THR A 104 5.92 2.43 7.66
N THR A 105 4.60 2.29 7.78
CA THR A 105 3.74 3.36 8.28
C THR A 105 2.69 2.83 9.23
N THR A 106 2.21 3.71 10.10
CA THR A 106 1.20 3.40 11.11
C THR A 106 0.19 4.52 11.22
N ILE A 107 -1.06 4.20 11.51
CA ILE A 107 -2.10 5.15 11.87
C ILE A 107 -2.91 4.63 13.05
N ASN A 108 -3.24 5.52 13.99
CA ASN A 108 -4.14 5.19 15.08
C ASN A 108 -5.59 5.44 14.65
N LEU A 109 -6.33 4.36 14.39
CA LEU A 109 -7.74 4.40 14.00
C LEU A 109 -8.64 4.83 15.16
N ASP A 110 -8.22 4.71 16.43
CA ASP A 110 -9.01 5.21 17.57
C ASP A 110 -9.18 6.74 17.56
N ASN A 111 -8.37 7.47 16.78
CA ASN A 111 -8.54 8.91 16.61
C ASN A 111 -9.68 9.27 15.65
N TRP A 112 -10.22 8.29 14.92
CA TRP A 112 -11.11 8.54 13.78
C TRP A 112 -12.34 7.64 13.77
N LEU A 113 -12.23 6.44 14.34
CA LEU A 113 -13.28 5.45 14.42
C LEU A 113 -13.77 5.32 15.86
N GLY A 114 -15.09 5.33 16.01
CA GLY A 114 -15.79 4.98 17.24
C GLY A 114 -16.70 3.78 17.03
N ASN A 115 -17.17 3.22 18.14
CA ASN A 115 -18.25 2.24 18.16
C ASN A 115 -19.54 2.95 18.59
N LYS A 116 -20.57 2.95 17.72
CA LYS A 116 -21.90 3.47 18.02
C LYS A 116 -22.90 2.32 17.94
N ASP A 117 -23.35 1.85 19.10
CA ASP A 117 -24.30 0.74 19.25
C ASP A 117 -23.91 -0.51 18.42
N GLY A 118 -22.67 -0.97 18.59
CA GLY A 118 -22.13 -2.14 17.89
C GLY A 118 -21.88 -1.91 16.40
N LYS A 119 -21.66 -0.67 15.97
CA LYS A 119 -21.34 -0.31 14.57
C LYS A 119 -20.17 0.64 14.52
N PHE A 120 -19.29 0.43 13.54
CA PHE A 120 -18.24 1.39 13.25
C PHE A 120 -18.85 2.74 12.84
N LYS A 121 -18.30 3.81 13.40
CA LYS A 121 -18.66 5.19 13.08
C LYS A 121 -17.40 6.00 12.81
N TYR A 122 -17.30 6.55 11.59
CA TYR A 122 -16.30 7.55 11.26
C TYR A 122 -16.56 8.87 12.00
N CYS A 123 -15.48 9.63 12.26
CA CYS A 123 -15.46 10.76 13.18
C CYS A 123 -15.95 10.38 14.59
N GLY A 124 -15.72 9.12 14.98
CA GLY A 124 -15.85 8.66 16.36
C GLY A 124 -14.47 8.57 17.01
N THR A 125 -14.42 8.00 18.21
CA THR A 125 -13.15 7.76 18.91
C THR A 125 -13.17 6.44 19.67
N ASN A 126 -12.00 5.86 19.89
CA ASN A 126 -11.76 4.72 20.80
C ASN A 126 -12.65 3.50 20.54
N TRP A 127 -12.93 3.18 19.28
CA TRP A 127 -13.67 1.96 18.94
C TRP A 127 -13.02 0.70 19.51
N SER A 128 -11.68 0.64 19.52
CA SER A 128 -10.93 -0.57 19.84
C SER A 128 -11.10 -1.00 21.30
N ALA A 129 -11.45 -0.05 22.19
CA ALA A 129 -11.72 -0.32 23.60
C ALA A 129 -12.94 -1.21 23.84
N THR A 130 -13.84 -1.30 22.86
CA THR A 130 -15.10 -2.07 22.92
C THR A 130 -15.16 -3.17 21.86
N ALA A 131 -14.00 -3.48 21.26
CA ALA A 131 -13.90 -4.40 20.16
C ALA A 131 -13.13 -5.67 20.54
N THR A 132 -13.53 -6.80 19.98
CA THR A 132 -12.81 -8.07 20.07
C THR A 132 -12.73 -8.73 18.69
N ASN A 133 -11.92 -9.80 18.56
CA ASN A 133 -11.74 -10.53 17.30
C ASN A 133 -11.42 -9.62 16.10
N VAL A 134 -10.56 -8.63 16.35
CA VAL A 134 -10.18 -7.61 15.37
C VAL A 134 -9.25 -8.22 14.32
N MET A 135 -9.58 -8.01 13.06
CA MET A 135 -8.73 -8.36 11.93
C MET A 135 -8.82 -7.33 10.81
N VAL A 136 -7.74 -7.23 10.04
CA VAL A 136 -7.68 -6.44 8.81
C VAL A 136 -7.30 -7.37 7.67
N TYR A 137 -7.96 -7.25 6.53
CA TYR A 137 -7.69 -8.06 5.34
C TYR A 137 -8.03 -7.30 4.07
N ASN A 138 -7.51 -7.76 2.95
CA ASN A 138 -7.87 -7.25 1.64
C ASN A 138 -9.06 -8.06 1.09
N ASP A 139 -10.16 -7.39 0.76
CA ASP A 139 -11.34 -8.01 0.16
C ASP A 139 -11.19 -8.10 -1.35
N GLN A 140 -10.73 -9.27 -1.82
CA GLN A 140 -10.61 -9.64 -3.24
C GLN A 140 -9.77 -8.68 -4.09
N GLY A 141 -8.80 -7.99 -3.50
CA GLY A 141 -7.94 -7.01 -4.20
C GLY A 141 -8.59 -5.63 -4.35
N VAL A 142 -9.84 -5.46 -3.90
CA VAL A 142 -10.63 -4.25 -4.16
C VAL A 142 -10.54 -3.25 -3.02
N ALA A 143 -10.55 -3.73 -1.76
CA ALA A 143 -10.61 -2.84 -0.61
C ALA A 143 -9.88 -3.38 0.61
N VAL A 144 -9.37 -2.46 1.43
CA VAL A 144 -8.86 -2.80 2.77
C VAL A 144 -10.01 -2.78 3.75
N VAL A 145 -10.24 -3.91 4.40
CA VAL A 145 -11.39 -4.12 5.28
C VAL A 145 -10.94 -4.37 6.71
N LEU A 146 -11.52 -3.60 7.64
CA LEU A 146 -11.48 -3.85 9.06
C LEU A 146 -12.72 -4.67 9.47
N LYS A 147 -12.50 -5.78 10.17
CA LYS A 147 -13.57 -6.58 10.77
C LYS A 147 -13.34 -6.78 12.26
N ALA A 148 -14.40 -6.62 13.05
CA ALA A 148 -14.36 -6.83 14.49
C ALA A 148 -15.74 -7.20 15.05
N ASP A 149 -15.73 -7.78 16.24
CA ASP A 149 -16.92 -7.90 17.09
C ASP A 149 -17.02 -6.64 17.95
N LEU A 150 -18.17 -5.96 17.95
CA LEU A 150 -18.36 -4.68 18.64
C LEU A 150 -19.44 -4.77 19.71
N THR A 151 -19.13 -4.36 20.94
CA THR A 151 -20.11 -4.31 22.03
C THR A 151 -21.11 -3.17 21.84
N LYS A 152 -22.40 -3.46 21.96
CA LYS A 152 -23.51 -2.50 21.91
C LYS A 152 -23.70 -1.78 23.25
N GLU A 153 -24.54 -0.75 23.25
CA GLU A 153 -24.83 0.02 24.46
C GLU A 153 -25.57 -0.81 25.52
N ASP A 154 -26.34 -1.84 25.09
CA ASP A 154 -27.02 -2.80 25.97
C ASP A 154 -26.09 -3.91 26.52
N GLY A 155 -24.81 -3.88 26.18
CA GLY A 155 -23.81 -4.88 26.56
C GLY A 155 -23.79 -6.15 25.69
N THR A 156 -24.72 -6.30 24.74
CA THR A 156 -24.67 -7.40 23.76
C THR A 156 -23.58 -7.15 22.71
N VAL A 157 -23.17 -8.17 21.97
CA VAL A 157 -22.11 -8.05 20.96
C VAL A 157 -22.71 -8.16 19.57
N ASN A 158 -22.36 -7.23 18.68
CA ASN A 158 -22.59 -7.34 17.25
C ASN A 158 -21.35 -8.00 16.62
N GLN A 159 -21.49 -9.22 16.12
CA GLN A 159 -20.36 -10.03 15.64
C GLN A 159 -20.04 -9.75 14.17
N GLY A 160 -18.75 -9.75 13.84
CA GLY A 160 -18.25 -9.72 12.47
C GLY A 160 -18.61 -8.45 11.71
N VAL A 161 -18.68 -7.31 12.39
CA VAL A 161 -18.97 -6.00 11.80
C VAL A 161 -17.80 -5.60 10.91
N VAL A 162 -18.11 -5.16 9.70
CA VAL A 162 -17.15 -4.81 8.66
C VAL A 162 -17.15 -3.31 8.41
N TYR A 163 -15.98 -2.73 8.20
CA TYR A 163 -15.78 -1.34 7.81
C TYR A 163 -14.68 -1.24 6.75
N SER A 164 -14.98 -0.59 5.62
CA SER A 164 -13.99 -0.32 4.57
C SER A 164 -13.11 0.85 4.98
N LEU A 165 -11.79 0.69 4.86
CA LEU A 165 -10.81 1.72 5.20
C LEU A 165 -10.48 2.64 4.01
N ASP A 166 -10.83 2.26 2.78
CA ASP A 166 -10.43 2.99 1.55
C ASP A 166 -10.97 4.44 1.47
N ASN A 167 -12.00 4.74 2.24
CA ASN A 167 -12.50 6.09 2.41
C ASN A 167 -13.00 6.23 3.85
N PRO A 168 -12.21 6.88 4.73
CA PRO A 168 -11.38 8.05 4.43
C PRO A 168 -9.87 7.84 4.55
N PHE A 169 -9.37 6.63 4.76
CA PHE A 169 -7.94 6.40 4.94
C PHE A 169 -7.23 6.21 3.60
N ILE A 170 -6.06 6.81 3.47
CA ILE A 170 -5.28 6.84 2.24
C ILE A 170 -3.81 6.59 2.51
N ASN A 171 -3.10 6.12 1.50
CA ASN A 171 -1.66 6.26 1.37
C ASN A 171 -1.35 7.65 0.80
N TYR A 172 -0.80 8.52 1.63
CA TYR A 172 -0.24 9.81 1.23
C TYR A 172 1.29 9.72 1.19
N ARG A 173 1.85 9.51 0.00
CA ARG A 173 3.30 9.53 -0.26
C ARG A 173 4.12 8.60 0.65
N GLY A 174 3.64 7.39 0.90
CA GLY A 174 4.31 6.41 1.76
C GLY A 174 3.88 6.48 3.22
N SER A 175 2.87 7.29 3.56
CA SER A 175 2.32 7.35 4.91
C SER A 175 0.80 7.16 4.93
N PHE A 176 0.29 6.38 5.88
CA PHE A 176 -1.15 6.35 6.13
C PHE A 176 -1.63 7.71 6.64
N ALA A 177 -2.72 8.20 6.05
CA ALA A 177 -3.34 9.48 6.39
C ALA A 177 -4.87 9.38 6.22
N THR A 178 -5.60 10.40 6.65
CA THR A 178 -7.03 10.56 6.37
C THR A 178 -7.24 11.64 5.30
N ARG A 179 -8.28 11.49 4.49
CA ARG A 179 -8.81 12.59 3.66
C ARG A 179 -9.49 13.61 4.57
N SER A 180 -9.02 14.85 4.50
CA SER A 180 -9.65 16.03 5.10
C SER A 180 -10.85 16.51 4.29
#